data_AF-A0A951FZU4-F1
#
_entry.id   AF-A0A951FZU4-F1
#
_cell.length_a   1.000
_cell.length_b   1.000
_cell.length_c   1.000
_cell.angle_alpha   90.00
_cell.angle_beta   90.00
_cell.angle_gamma   90.00
#
_symmetry.space_group_name_H-M   'P 1'
#
loop_
_entity.id
_entity.type
_entity.pdbx_description
1 polymer ?
#
loop_
_entity_poly.entity_id
_entity_poly.type
_entity_poly.pdbx_seq_one_letter_code
_entity_poly.pdbx_strand_id
1 'polypeptide(L)'
;MSTFEDRLWSELVDVHGDEMRFPPSGARRRRPALLTGTALAAVAAAAAVLVFTAGTTAPPAYAVTTNADGTVTVTLNDIVAITAVNAELARDGVAAKAIPITSDCPVHGFPNPMPAGTDPNTYTVTIDPRQIPAGYTAVVGVAQTPAGKIELAQAAFRSAIVPACFNVTPMVLVPRKP
;
A
#
# COMPACT_ATOMS: atom_id res chain seq x y z
N MET A 1 -37.42 -0.69 11.95
CA MET A 1 -36.79 -0.88 10.62
C MET A 1 -35.57 -1.78 10.76
N SER A 2 -35.73 -3.03 11.22
CA SER A 2 -34.62 -3.97 11.51
C SER A 2 -34.44 -5.07 10.45
N THR A 3 -35.43 -5.24 9.56
CA THR A 3 -35.51 -6.41 8.67
C THR A 3 -34.47 -6.43 7.54
N PHE A 4 -33.88 -5.28 7.20
CA PHE A 4 -32.84 -5.18 6.18
C PHE A 4 -31.48 -5.56 6.73
N GLU A 5 -31.11 -5.02 7.89
CA GLU A 5 -29.83 -5.32 8.56
C GLU A 5 -29.76 -6.79 8.98
N ASP A 6 -30.84 -7.37 9.51
CA ASP A 6 -30.88 -8.78 9.91
C ASP A 6 -30.64 -9.75 8.74
N ARG A 7 -31.12 -9.38 7.53
CA ARG A 7 -30.92 -10.18 6.32
C ARG A 7 -29.50 -10.08 5.79
N LEU A 8 -28.93 -8.88 5.80
CA LEU A 8 -27.55 -8.63 5.39
C LEU A 8 -26.55 -9.34 6.31
N TRP A 9 -26.80 -9.29 7.62
CA TRP A 9 -26.00 -10.00 8.61
C TRP A 9 -26.08 -11.51 8.44
N SER A 10 -27.27 -12.05 8.18
CA SER A 10 -27.45 -13.49 7.98
C SER A 10 -26.72 -13.98 6.71
N GLU A 11 -26.80 -13.23 5.62
CA GLU A 11 -26.14 -13.56 4.36
C GLU A 11 -24.61 -13.44 4.46
N LEU A 12 -24.11 -12.41 5.17
CA LEU A 12 -22.66 -12.24 5.40
C LEU A 12 -22.08 -13.38 6.26
N VAL A 13 -22.79 -13.76 7.33
CA VAL A 13 -22.36 -14.85 8.23
C VAL A 13 -22.46 -16.21 7.55
N ASP A 14 -23.44 -16.43 6.69
CA ASP A 14 -23.57 -17.68 5.91
C ASP A 14 -22.44 -17.83 4.89
N VAL A 15 -22.06 -16.74 4.21
CA VAL A 15 -21.02 -16.77 3.16
C VAL A 15 -19.60 -16.77 3.73
N HIS A 16 -19.34 -16.07 4.84
CA HIS A 16 -17.98 -15.88 5.40
C HIS A 16 -17.76 -16.46 6.81
N GLY A 17 -18.76 -17.13 7.39
CA GLY A 17 -18.70 -17.67 8.76
C GLY A 17 -17.57 -18.68 8.98
N ASP A 18 -17.24 -19.48 7.97
CA ASP A 18 -16.15 -20.46 8.03
C ASP A 18 -14.76 -19.82 7.98
N GLU A 19 -14.62 -18.65 7.37
CA GLU A 19 -13.37 -17.89 7.27
C GLU A 19 -13.06 -17.13 8.57
N MET A 20 -14.10 -16.79 9.35
CA MET A 20 -13.97 -16.17 10.67
C MET A 20 -13.65 -17.16 11.81
N ARG A 21 -13.47 -18.45 11.50
CA ARG A 21 -12.96 -19.42 12.48
C ARG A 21 -11.46 -19.18 12.70
N PHE A 22 -11.14 -18.38 13.72
CA PHE A 22 -9.78 -18.31 14.23
C PHE A 22 -9.28 -19.73 14.57
N PRO A 23 -8.13 -20.17 14.04
CA PRO A 23 -7.55 -21.45 14.43
C PRO A 23 -7.32 -21.43 15.95
N PRO A 24 -7.50 -22.57 16.66
CA PRO A 24 -7.20 -22.61 18.08
C PRO A 24 -5.76 -22.13 18.28
N SER A 25 -5.59 -21.09 19.08
CA SER A 25 -4.31 -20.56 19.48
C SER A 25 -3.53 -21.66 20.21
N GLY A 26 -2.64 -22.32 19.47
CA GLY A 26 -1.78 -23.39 19.96
C GLY A 26 -0.82 -22.86 21.01
N ALA A 27 -1.26 -22.82 22.26
CA ALA A 27 -0.39 -22.61 23.39
C ALA A 27 0.37 -23.92 23.74
N ARG A 28 1.67 -23.75 24.01
CA ARG A 28 2.67 -24.69 24.57
C ARG A 28 3.44 -25.48 23.49
N ARG A 29 4.77 -25.52 23.51
CA ARG A 29 5.63 -25.78 24.68
C ARG A 29 7.08 -25.39 24.38
N ARG A 30 7.73 -24.66 25.29
CA ARG A 30 9.20 -24.55 25.34
C ARG A 30 9.79 -25.94 25.60
N ARG A 31 10.74 -26.38 24.78
CA ARG A 31 11.79 -27.33 25.17
C ARG A 31 13.08 -27.00 24.40
N PRO A 32 14.24 -26.86 25.06
CA PRO A 32 15.52 -26.78 24.38
C PRO A 32 16.03 -28.20 24.12
N ALA A 33 16.50 -28.47 22.91
CA ALA A 33 17.29 -29.66 22.63
C ALA A 33 18.31 -29.31 21.54
N LEU A 34 19.56 -29.17 21.99
CA LEU A 34 20.76 -29.19 21.18
C LEU A 34 20.89 -30.56 20.49
N LEU A 35 21.23 -30.56 19.19
CA LEU A 35 22.41 -31.24 18.59
C LEU A 35 22.21 -31.57 17.09
N THR A 36 23.09 -30.96 16.28
CA THR A 36 23.84 -31.50 15.12
C THR A 36 23.13 -32.01 13.85
N GLY A 37 23.46 -31.39 12.71
CA GLY A 37 23.43 -32.06 11.39
C GLY A 37 23.10 -31.17 10.18
N THR A 38 24.10 -30.49 9.64
CA THR A 38 24.29 -30.02 8.23
C THR A 38 23.09 -29.94 7.26
N ALA A 39 22.74 -28.74 6.79
CA ALA A 39 22.75 -28.34 5.37
C ALA A 39 22.24 -26.90 5.18
N LEU A 40 22.87 -26.20 4.25
CA LEU A 40 22.66 -24.80 3.87
C LEU A 40 21.24 -24.52 3.34
N ALA A 41 20.59 -23.50 3.90
CA ALA A 41 19.86 -22.46 3.16
C ALA A 41 19.47 -21.36 4.15
N ALA A 42 20.26 -20.27 4.15
CA ALA A 42 19.86 -19.03 4.79
C ALA A 42 18.68 -18.44 4.00
N VAL A 43 17.51 -18.38 4.61
CA VAL A 43 16.48 -17.41 4.22
C VAL A 43 16.14 -16.62 5.47
N ALA A 44 16.38 -15.33 5.36
CA ALA A 44 16.44 -14.36 6.43
C ALA A 44 15.21 -14.40 7.33
N ALA A 45 15.44 -14.34 8.64
CA ALA A 45 14.42 -13.93 9.58
C ALA A 45 13.98 -12.51 9.20
N ALA A 46 12.71 -12.35 8.81
CA ALA A 46 12.12 -11.05 8.57
C ALA A 46 12.12 -10.26 9.89
N ALA A 47 12.92 -9.19 9.93
CA ALA A 47 12.92 -8.26 11.03
C ALA A 47 11.71 -7.32 10.87
N ALA A 48 10.66 -7.52 11.66
CA ALA A 48 9.65 -6.50 11.87
C ALA A 48 10.26 -5.40 12.75
N VAL A 49 10.67 -4.27 12.17
CA VAL A 49 10.97 -3.08 12.97
C VAL A 49 9.64 -2.39 13.26
N LEU A 50 8.94 -2.89 14.27
CA LEU A 50 7.86 -2.15 14.92
C LEU A 50 8.53 -1.13 15.83
N VAL A 51 8.57 0.14 15.40
CA VAL A 51 8.86 1.25 16.30
C VAL A 51 7.68 1.38 17.27
N PHE A 52 7.67 0.55 18.31
CA PHE A 52 6.71 0.67 19.41
C PHE A 52 7.16 1.79 20.33
N THR A 53 6.76 3.02 20.02
CA THR A 53 6.63 4.03 21.07
C THR A 53 5.45 3.63 21.94
N ALA A 54 5.73 3.04 23.10
CA ALA A 54 4.74 2.81 24.13
C ALA A 54 4.21 4.17 24.62
N GLY A 55 3.08 4.57 24.07
CA GLY A 55 2.39 5.81 24.40
C GLY A 55 1.16 5.88 23.52
N THR A 56 0.02 6.26 24.08
CA THR A 56 -1.22 6.47 23.34
C THR A 56 -0.99 7.52 22.23
N THR A 57 -0.84 7.12 20.97
CA THR A 57 -0.35 8.05 19.92
C THR A 57 -1.02 7.80 18.58
N ALA A 58 -1.36 8.88 17.90
CA ALA A 58 -1.96 8.93 16.57
C ALA A 58 -1.36 7.90 15.57
N PRO A 59 -2.15 7.43 14.59
CA PRO A 59 -1.65 6.52 13.56
C PRO A 59 -0.37 7.06 12.90
N PRO A 60 0.60 6.19 12.57
CA PRO A 60 1.87 6.61 12.00
C PRO A 60 1.65 7.35 10.68
N ALA A 61 2.53 8.30 10.35
CA ALA A 61 2.43 9.11 9.13
C ALA A 61 2.44 8.27 7.83
N TYR A 62 3.02 7.06 7.88
CA TYR A 62 3.01 6.09 6.81
C TYR A 62 3.24 4.66 7.31
N ALA A 63 2.99 3.69 6.44
CA ALA A 63 3.43 2.31 6.58
C ALA A 63 3.71 1.72 5.19
N VAL A 64 4.77 0.94 5.05
CA VAL A 64 5.01 0.12 3.85
C VAL A 64 5.04 -1.34 4.31
N THR A 65 4.18 -2.17 3.72
CA THR A 65 4.03 -3.57 4.08
C THR A 65 4.21 -4.42 2.85
N THR A 66 5.21 -5.31 2.87
CA THR A 66 5.32 -6.37 1.86
C THR A 66 4.41 -7.52 2.25
N ASN A 67 3.49 -7.87 1.36
CA ASN A 67 2.52 -8.94 1.56
C ASN A 67 3.12 -10.30 1.14
N ALA A 68 2.53 -11.39 1.64
CA ALA A 68 3.00 -12.74 1.36
C ALA A 68 2.89 -13.14 -0.13
N ASP A 69 2.03 -12.45 -0.89
CA ASP A 69 1.83 -12.65 -2.33
C ASP A 69 2.84 -11.88 -3.21
N GLY A 70 3.75 -11.13 -2.59
CA GLY A 70 4.77 -10.30 -3.24
C GLY A 70 4.30 -8.90 -3.61
N THR A 71 3.06 -8.52 -3.29
CA THR A 71 2.59 -7.14 -3.43
C THR A 71 3.10 -6.27 -2.27
N VAL A 72 3.10 -4.95 -2.48
CA VAL A 72 3.51 -3.97 -1.47
C VAL A 72 2.37 -3.01 -1.24
N THR A 73 1.86 -2.99 -0.01
CA THR A 73 0.83 -2.05 0.43
C THR A 73 1.51 -0.86 1.10
N VAL A 74 1.25 0.32 0.55
CA VAL A 74 1.69 1.60 1.11
C VAL A 74 0.48 2.30 1.70
N THR A 75 0.55 2.62 2.99
CA THR A 75 -0.40 3.48 3.70
C THR A 75 0.24 4.84 3.90
N LEU A 76 -0.45 5.92 3.57
CA LEU A 76 0.07 7.27 3.76
C LEU A 76 -0.98 8.17 4.42
N ASN A 77 -0.70 8.58 5.65
CA ASN A 77 -1.59 9.44 6.44
C ASN A 77 -1.14 10.91 6.43
N ASP A 78 0.12 11.18 6.08
CA ASP A 78 0.68 12.53 6.01
C ASP A 78 1.59 12.68 4.77
N ILE A 79 1.42 13.78 4.05
CA ILE A 79 2.18 14.11 2.84
C ILE A 79 3.68 14.29 3.13
N VAL A 80 4.07 14.66 4.35
CA VAL A 80 5.50 14.80 4.72
C VAL A 80 6.25 13.47 4.70
N ALA A 81 5.53 12.34 4.75
CA ALA A 81 6.14 11.02 4.76
C ALA A 81 6.55 10.50 3.37
N ILE A 82 6.27 11.23 2.28
CA ILE A 82 6.64 10.83 0.91
C ILE A 82 8.13 10.45 0.79
N THR A 83 9.02 11.24 1.37
CA THR A 83 10.47 10.99 1.32
C THR A 83 10.84 9.67 2.03
N ALA A 84 10.20 9.39 3.16
CA ALA A 84 10.47 8.18 3.94
C ALA A 84 9.94 6.93 3.22
N VAL A 85 8.72 7.01 2.66
CA VAL A 85 8.12 5.95 1.82
C VAL A 85 9.01 5.64 0.62
N ASN A 86 9.49 6.67 -0.09
CA ASN A 86 10.39 6.48 -1.24
C ASN A 86 11.70 5.79 -0.86
N ALA A 87 12.27 6.12 0.30
CA ALA A 87 13.47 5.47 0.78
C ALA A 87 13.22 3.99 1.12
N GLU A 88 12.04 3.65 1.64
CA GLU A 88 11.65 2.27 1.94
C GLU A 88 11.38 1.45 0.68
N LEU A 89 10.58 1.97 -0.26
CA LEU A 89 10.34 1.33 -1.56
C LEU A 89 11.65 1.06 -2.31
N ALA A 90 12.60 2.00 -2.26
CA ALA A 90 13.91 1.83 -2.88
C ALA A 90 14.78 0.77 -2.15
N ARG A 91 14.72 0.72 -0.81
CA ARG A 91 15.40 -0.32 -0.01
C ARG A 91 14.86 -1.71 -0.35
N ASP A 92 13.57 -1.81 -0.59
CA ASP A 92 12.88 -3.06 -0.95
C ASP A 92 13.04 -3.42 -2.44
N GLY A 93 13.72 -2.57 -3.23
CA GLY A 93 13.95 -2.81 -4.66
C GLY A 93 12.69 -2.67 -5.52
N VAL A 94 11.63 -2.05 -4.99
CA VAL A 94 10.39 -1.82 -5.72
C VAL A 94 10.60 -0.66 -6.68
N ALA A 95 10.30 -0.86 -7.96
CA ALA A 95 10.32 0.18 -8.99
C ALA A 95 9.12 1.13 -8.85
N ALA A 96 8.94 1.74 -7.67
CA ALA A 96 7.84 2.64 -7.36
C ALA A 96 8.32 3.92 -6.66
N LYS A 97 7.60 5.02 -6.84
CA LYS A 97 7.83 6.30 -6.15
C LYS A 97 6.52 7.00 -5.79
N ALA A 98 6.42 7.49 -4.58
CA ALA A 98 5.44 8.48 -4.18
C ALA A 98 5.90 9.90 -4.58
N ILE A 99 5.02 10.69 -5.17
CA ILE A 99 5.29 12.10 -5.51
C ILE A 99 4.10 12.98 -5.12
N PRO A 100 4.32 14.24 -4.71
CA PRO A 100 3.24 15.13 -4.38
C PRO A 100 2.51 15.60 -5.63
N ILE A 101 1.20 15.80 -5.49
CA ILE A 101 0.33 16.47 -6.45
C ILE A 101 0.07 17.88 -5.92
N THR A 102 0.60 18.90 -6.60
CA THR A 102 0.38 20.31 -6.24
C THR A 102 0.12 21.16 -7.48
N SER A 103 -0.57 22.29 -7.29
CA SER A 103 -0.85 23.26 -8.36
C SER A 103 0.41 23.93 -8.91
N ASP A 104 1.49 23.94 -8.13
CA ASP A 104 2.73 24.63 -8.48
C ASP A 104 3.68 23.75 -9.31
N CYS A 105 3.32 22.48 -9.49
CA CYS A 105 4.08 21.55 -10.30
C CYS A 105 3.88 21.81 -11.79
N PRO A 106 4.94 21.64 -12.61
CA PRO A 106 4.80 21.67 -14.05
C PRO A 106 3.78 20.64 -14.53
N VAL A 107 3.03 20.98 -15.58
CA VAL A 107 2.16 20.01 -16.24
C VAL A 107 3.06 19.00 -16.97
N HIS A 108 3.02 17.76 -16.51
CA HIS A 108 3.68 16.64 -17.17
C HIS A 108 2.68 15.89 -18.06
N GLY A 109 3.18 15.16 -19.06
CA GLY A 109 2.33 14.32 -19.89
C GLY A 109 1.53 13.32 -19.04
N PHE A 110 0.30 13.03 -19.47
CA PHE A 110 -0.58 12.11 -18.76
C PHE A 110 0.10 10.74 -18.63
N PRO A 111 0.21 10.21 -17.40
CA PRO A 111 0.84 8.91 -17.23
C PRO A 111 -0.05 7.79 -17.75
N ASN A 112 0.57 6.64 -18.03
CA ASN A 112 -0.19 5.46 -18.38
C ASN A 112 -0.96 4.99 -17.14
N PRO A 113 -2.27 4.75 -17.23
CA PRO A 113 -3.04 4.26 -16.08
C PRO A 113 -2.51 2.88 -15.67
N MET A 114 -2.29 2.69 -14.37
CA MET A 114 -2.04 1.38 -13.76
C MET A 114 -3.32 0.90 -13.07
N PRO A 115 -3.57 -0.42 -12.99
CA PRO A 115 -4.62 -0.96 -12.15
C PRO A 115 -4.40 -0.48 -10.71
N ALA A 116 -5.28 0.39 -10.22
CA ALA A 116 -5.15 0.94 -8.88
C ALA A 116 -5.89 0.04 -7.89
N GLY A 117 -5.15 -0.65 -7.03
CA GLY A 117 -5.68 -1.13 -5.75
C GLY A 117 -5.66 0.01 -4.75
N THR A 118 -6.45 1.06 -4.97
CA THR A 118 -6.59 2.20 -4.06
C THR A 118 -7.89 2.07 -3.28
N ASP A 119 -7.79 2.02 -1.96
CA ASP A 119 -8.95 2.17 -1.08
C ASP A 119 -8.94 3.62 -0.53
N PRO A 120 -9.89 4.46 -0.96
CA PRO A 120 -9.95 5.87 -0.56
C PRO A 120 -10.31 6.05 0.92
N ASN A 121 -10.82 5.01 1.60
CA ASN A 121 -11.18 5.08 3.02
C ASN A 121 -9.99 4.77 3.94
N THR A 122 -9.00 4.03 3.44
CA THR A 122 -7.87 3.54 4.23
C THR A 122 -6.53 4.16 3.80
N TYR A 123 -6.55 5.19 2.93
CA TYR A 123 -5.37 5.91 2.44
C TYR A 123 -4.25 4.96 1.99
N THR A 124 -4.65 3.86 1.36
CA THR A 124 -3.78 2.75 1.04
C THR A 124 -3.76 2.50 -0.45
N VAL A 125 -2.59 2.11 -0.90
CA VAL A 125 -2.30 1.81 -2.28
C VAL A 125 -1.53 0.51 -2.32
N THR A 126 -2.06 -0.49 -3.03
CA THR A 126 -1.37 -1.76 -3.22
C THR A 126 -0.72 -1.76 -4.60
N ILE A 127 0.57 -2.06 -4.60
CA ILE A 127 1.43 -2.11 -5.78
C ILE A 127 1.80 -3.57 -5.98
N ASP A 128 1.52 -4.14 -7.15
CA ASP A 128 2.10 -5.43 -7.56
C ASP A 128 3.35 -5.16 -8.40
N PRO A 129 4.58 -5.40 -7.87
CA PRO A 129 5.81 -5.16 -8.61
C PRO A 129 5.89 -5.92 -9.94
N ARG A 130 5.19 -7.06 -10.06
CA ARG A 130 5.18 -7.88 -11.29
C ARG A 130 4.37 -7.24 -12.42
N GLN A 131 3.47 -6.32 -12.09
CA GLN A 131 2.66 -5.60 -13.06
C GLN A 131 3.34 -4.31 -13.58
N ILE A 132 4.49 -3.95 -13.01
CA ILE A 132 5.28 -2.79 -13.46
C ILE A 132 6.07 -3.21 -14.71
N PRO A 133 5.78 -2.65 -15.90
CA PRO A 133 6.52 -3.04 -17.11
C PRO A 133 8.00 -2.69 -17.00
N ALA A 134 8.86 -3.46 -17.66
CA ALA A 134 10.29 -3.15 -17.71
C ALA A 134 10.55 -1.75 -18.28
N GLY A 135 11.42 -0.98 -17.62
CA GLY A 135 11.71 0.42 -18.00
C GLY A 135 10.64 1.43 -17.55
N TYR A 136 9.67 1.00 -16.75
CA TYR A 136 8.70 1.86 -16.10
C TYR A 136 8.87 1.87 -14.58
N THR A 137 8.35 2.92 -13.96
CA THR A 137 8.27 3.11 -12.53
C THR A 137 6.82 3.42 -12.18
N ALA A 138 6.27 2.66 -11.24
CA ALA A 138 4.96 2.96 -10.67
C ALA A 138 5.05 4.26 -9.86
N VAL A 139 4.08 5.12 -10.03
CA VAL A 139 4.01 6.42 -9.35
C VAL A 139 2.74 6.47 -8.54
N VAL A 140 2.90 6.72 -7.25
CA VAL A 140 1.81 7.04 -6.33
C VAL A 140 1.77 8.56 -6.22
N GLY A 141 0.82 9.19 -6.91
CA GLY A 141 0.53 10.60 -6.74
C GLY A 141 -0.20 10.81 -5.41
N VAL A 142 0.27 11.77 -4.62
CA VAL A 142 -0.25 12.09 -3.29
C VAL A 142 -0.76 13.52 -3.28
N ALA A 143 -2.06 13.70 -3.15
CA ALA A 143 -2.67 15.01 -2.92
C ALA A 143 -3.09 15.14 -1.45
N GLN A 144 -3.07 16.37 -0.93
CA GLN A 144 -3.69 16.69 0.35
C GLN A 144 -4.87 17.63 0.11
N THR A 145 -6.04 17.22 0.57
CA THR A 145 -7.26 18.03 0.51
C THR A 145 -7.17 19.22 1.47
N PRO A 146 -7.97 20.30 1.29
CA PRO A 146 -8.05 21.39 2.25
C PRO A 146 -8.48 20.96 3.66
N ALA A 147 -9.16 19.81 3.78
CA ALA A 147 -9.55 19.20 5.05
C ALA A 147 -8.40 18.40 5.72
N GLY A 148 -7.21 18.39 5.14
CA GLY A 148 -6.03 17.67 5.64
C GLY A 148 -5.98 16.19 5.28
N LYS A 149 -7.00 15.64 4.60
CA LYS A 149 -7.04 14.24 4.17
C LYS A 149 -6.12 14.00 2.97
N ILE A 150 -5.53 12.80 2.91
CA ILE A 150 -4.71 12.36 1.79
C ILE A 150 -5.59 11.73 0.71
N GLU A 151 -5.26 12.00 -0.55
CA GLU A 151 -5.81 11.32 -1.72
C GLU A 151 -4.66 10.71 -2.51
N LEU A 152 -4.86 9.47 -2.97
CA LEU A 152 -3.85 8.71 -3.69
C LEU A 152 -4.32 8.42 -5.11
N ALA A 153 -3.42 8.56 -6.08
CA ALA A 153 -3.61 8.15 -7.46
C ALA A 153 -2.44 7.26 -7.89
N GLN A 154 -2.71 6.22 -8.69
CA GLN A 154 -1.65 5.37 -9.24
C GLN A 154 -1.51 5.56 -10.75
N ALA A 155 -0.26 5.60 -11.21
CA ALA A 155 0.04 5.59 -12.64
C ALA A 155 1.45 5.04 -12.92
N ALA A 156 1.80 4.85 -14.19
CA ALA A 156 3.15 4.45 -14.60
C ALA A 156 3.80 5.51 -15.49
N PHE A 157 5.08 5.78 -15.22
CA PHE A 157 5.95 6.61 -16.05
C PHE A 157 7.13 5.78 -16.55
N ARG A 158 7.72 6.15 -17.70
CA ARG A 158 9.03 5.60 -18.08
C ARG A 158 10.06 6.04 -17.03
N SER A 159 10.88 5.12 -16.56
CA SER A 159 11.79 5.34 -15.43
C SER A 159 12.75 6.53 -15.63
N ALA A 160 13.15 6.81 -16.87
CA ALA A 160 14.04 7.91 -17.22
C ALA A 160 13.40 9.31 -17.07
N ILE A 161 12.08 9.41 -16.95
CA ILE A 161 11.32 10.67 -16.97
C ILE A 161 10.30 10.76 -15.82
N VAL A 162 10.53 10.04 -14.72
CA VAL A 162 9.65 10.15 -13.54
C VAL A 162 9.78 11.57 -12.98
N PRO A 163 8.70 12.38 -12.99
CA PRO A 163 8.76 13.74 -12.49
C PRO A 163 8.89 13.75 -10.96
N ALA A 164 9.42 14.84 -10.41
CA ALA A 164 9.53 15.00 -8.97
C ALA A 164 8.18 15.28 -8.29
N CYS A 165 7.22 15.82 -9.05
CA CYS A 165 5.87 16.14 -8.60
C CYS A 165 4.92 16.26 -9.79
N PHE A 166 3.62 16.35 -9.56
CA PHE A 166 2.61 16.38 -10.63
C PHE A 166 1.53 17.43 -10.37
N ASN A 167 0.92 17.95 -11.43
CA ASN A 167 -0.21 18.86 -11.36
C ASN A 167 -1.41 18.27 -12.13
N VAL A 168 -2.56 18.19 -11.47
CA VAL A 168 -3.80 17.56 -12.00
C VAL A 168 -4.79 18.55 -12.61
N THR A 169 -4.45 19.84 -12.69
CA THR A 169 -5.41 20.89 -13.05
C THR A 169 -5.46 21.18 -14.57
N PRO A 170 -6.62 21.05 -15.23
CA PRO A 170 -7.67 20.06 -14.98
C PRO A 170 -7.55 18.86 -15.93
N MET A 171 -7.70 17.65 -15.40
CA MET A 171 -8.07 16.48 -16.22
C MET A 171 -9.41 16.78 -16.90
N VAL A 172 -9.39 17.14 -18.19
CA VAL A 172 -10.59 17.07 -19.01
C VAL A 172 -10.87 15.58 -19.21
N LEU A 173 -11.85 15.05 -18.47
CA LEU A 173 -12.45 13.76 -18.77
C LEU A 173 -13.07 13.86 -20.17
N VAL A 174 -12.34 13.44 -21.20
CA VAL A 174 -12.92 13.30 -22.53
C VAL A 174 -13.86 12.11 -22.47
N PRO A 175 -15.19 12.29 -22.59
CA PRO A 175 -16.10 11.15 -22.63
C PRO A 175 -15.67 10.24 -23.78
N ARG A 176 -15.45 8.95 -23.51
CA ARG A 176 -15.32 7.96 -24.60
C ARG A 176 -16.60 8.04 -25.41
N LYS A 177 -16.49 8.46 -26.67
CA LYS A 177 -17.58 8.40 -27.63
C LYS A 177 -17.95 6.91 -27.81
N PRO A 178 -19.25 6.54 -27.73
CA PRO A 178 -19.71 5.17 -27.91
C PRO A 178 -19.39 4.64 -29.32
#